data_AF-A0A4Q3TK77-F1
#
_entry.id   AF-A0A4Q3TK77-F1
#
_cell.length_a   1.000
_cell.length_b   1.000
_cell.length_c   1.000
_cell.angle_alpha   90.00
_cell.angle_beta   90.00
_cell.angle_gamma   90.00
#
_symmetry.space_group_name_H-M   'P 1'
#
loop_
_entity.id
_entity.type
_entity.pdbx_description
1 polymer ?
#
loop_
_entity_poly.entity_id
_entity_poly.type
_entity_poly.pdbx_seq_one_letter_code
_entity_poly.pdbx_strand_id
1 'polypeptide(L)'
;MVGYRVQAGAGRRLDEIYVYTRRRWGEAQADRYIRGLFARFDDIAERRAPWRAIPAAFEVEGFFTRHERHYIYWRVLSDGDVGIVTALHERMHQIDRFREDTEV
;
A
#
# COMPACT_ATOMS: atom_id res chain seq x y z
N MET A 1 -11.50 18.83 1.69
CA MET A 1 -10.53 18.06 0.90
C MET A 1 -10.06 16.94 1.83
N VAL A 2 -10.26 15.68 1.45
CA VAL A 2 -9.85 14.54 2.31
C VAL A 2 -8.35 14.39 2.15
N GLY A 3 -7.60 14.46 3.25
CA GLY A 3 -6.16 14.26 3.24
C GLY A 3 -5.79 12.79 3.39
N TYR A 4 -4.50 12.47 3.27
CA TYR A 4 -3.97 11.20 3.71
C TYR A 4 -2.84 11.37 4.72
N ARG A 5 -2.66 10.37 5.57
CA ARG A 5 -1.56 10.28 6.53
C ARG A 5 -0.86 8.94 6.36
N VAL A 6 0.46 9.00 6.15
CA VAL A 6 1.31 7.81 6.11
C VAL A 6 1.63 7.40 7.54
N GLN A 7 1.18 6.22 7.94
CA GLN A 7 1.52 5.69 9.26
C GLN A 7 3.00 5.33 9.35
N ALA A 8 3.58 5.38 10.55
CA ALA A 8 5.00 5.10 10.75
C ALA A 8 5.46 3.74 10.19
N GLY A 9 4.59 2.72 10.25
CA GLY A 9 4.84 1.40 9.64
C GLY A 9 4.92 1.46 8.11
N ALA A 10 4.01 2.20 7.47
CA ALA A 10 4.05 2.44 6.02
C ALA A 10 5.29 3.23 5.62
N GLY A 11 5.69 4.25 6.40
CA GLY A 11 6.88 5.05 6.14
C GLY A 11 8.15 4.20 6.04
N ARG A 12 8.41 3.35 7.05
CA ARG A 12 9.57 2.44 7.03
C ARG A 12 9.57 1.52 5.80
N ARG A 13 8.40 1.04 5.41
CA ARG A 13 8.25 0.17 4.24
C ARG A 13 8.50 0.91 2.92
N LEU A 14 8.11 2.18 2.82
CA LEU A 14 8.47 3.03 1.68
C LEU A 14 9.99 3.22 1.59
N ASP A 15 10.68 3.42 2.71
CA ASP A 15 12.14 3.51 2.75
C ASP A 15 12.81 2.22 2.26
N GLU A 16 12.30 1.06 2.70
CA GLU A 16 12.77 -0.25 2.24
C GLU A 16 12.57 -0.43 0.73
N ILE A 17 11.38 -0.06 0.22
CA ILE A 17 11.07 -0.08 -1.22
C ILE A 17 12.04 0.81 -1.99
N TYR A 18 12.31 2.03 -1.50
CA TYR A 18 13.26 2.95 -2.12
C TYR A 18 14.67 2.36 -2.16
N VAL A 19 15.18 1.89 -1.02
CA VAL A 19 16.54 1.33 -0.92
C VAL A 19 16.69 0.11 -1.82
N TYR A 20 15.71 -0.79 -1.82
CA TYR A 20 15.71 -1.98 -2.69
C TYR A 20 15.71 -1.60 -4.17
N THR A 21 14.82 -0.68 -4.56
CA THR A 21 14.66 -0.26 -5.95
C THR A 21 15.91 0.46 -6.45
N ARG A 22 16.48 1.33 -5.63
CA ARG A 22 17.73 2.04 -5.92
C ARG A 22 18.90 1.08 -6.11
N ARG A 23 19.06 0.10 -5.21
CA ARG A 23 20.11 -0.91 -5.30
C ARG A 23 20.01 -1.76 -6.58
N ARG A 24 18.80 -2.01 -7.07
CA ARG A 24 18.57 -2.94 -8.18
C ARG A 24 18.51 -2.27 -9.55
N TRP A 25 18.06 -1.02 -9.63
CA TRP A 25 17.78 -0.30 -10.89
C TRP A 25 18.27 1.16 -10.92
N GLY A 26 18.90 1.64 -9.85
CA GLY A 26 19.41 3.00 -9.75
C GLY A 26 18.42 4.02 -9.17
N GLU A 27 18.95 5.19 -8.82
CA GLU A 27 18.23 6.25 -8.10
C GLU A 27 17.05 6.82 -8.89
N ALA A 28 17.23 7.10 -10.18
CA ALA A 28 16.16 7.63 -11.03
C ALA A 28 14.91 6.72 -11.06
N GLN A 29 15.11 5.39 -11.03
CA GLN A 29 14.00 4.45 -10.97
C GLN A 29 13.34 4.45 -9.59
N ALA A 30 14.12 4.52 -8.51
CA ALA A 30 13.60 4.57 -7.14
C ALA A 30 12.77 5.83 -6.89
N ASP A 31 13.26 6.99 -7.34
CA ASP A 31 12.55 8.26 -7.25
C ASP A 31 11.22 8.22 -7.99
N ARG A 32 11.23 7.73 -9.24
CA ARG A 32 10.02 7.59 -10.05
C ARG A 32 9.00 6.68 -9.36
N TYR A 33 9.46 5.57 -8.80
CA TYR A 33 8.61 4.59 -8.15
C TYR A 33 7.93 5.16 -6.89
N ILE A 34 8.70 5.80 -6.00
CA ILE A 34 8.18 6.41 -4.78
C ILE A 34 7.20 7.55 -5.12
N ARG A 35 7.53 8.41 -6.10
CA ARG A 35 6.60 9.45 -6.57
C ARG A 35 5.29 8.86 -7.09
N GLY A 36 5.35 7.74 -7.81
CA GLY A 36 4.17 7.02 -8.29
C GLY A 36 3.28 6.50 -7.15
N LEU A 37 3.88 6.02 -6.05
CA LEU A 37 3.15 5.61 -4.86
C LEU A 37 2.45 6.79 -4.18
N PHE A 38 3.14 7.93 -4.00
CA PHE A 38 2.53 9.12 -3.41
C PHE A 38 1.39 9.68 -4.26
N ALA A 39 1.55 9.77 -5.58
CA ALA A 39 0.46 10.15 -6.48
C ALA A 39 -0.74 9.20 -6.38
N ARG A 40 -0.49 7.90 -6.16
CA ARG A 40 -1.56 6.94 -5.90
C ARG A 40 -2.24 7.18 -4.55
N PHE A 41 -1.54 7.65 -3.52
CA PHE A 41 -2.16 8.01 -2.24
C PHE A 41 -3.08 9.23 -2.39
N ASP A 42 -2.68 10.23 -3.19
CA ASP A 42 -3.54 11.35 -3.54
C ASP A 42 -4.83 10.85 -4.21
N ASP A 43 -4.71 9.97 -5.21
CA ASP A 43 -5.88 9.36 -5.87
C ASP A 43 -6.80 8.58 -4.93
N ILE A 44 -6.24 7.93 -3.90
CA ILE A 44 -7.02 7.22 -2.89
C ILE A 44 -7.79 8.23 -2.02
N ALA A 45 -7.11 9.27 -1.53
CA ALA A 45 -7.71 10.31 -0.69
C ALA A 45 -8.83 11.06 -1.43
N GLU A 46 -8.61 11.33 -2.72
CA GLU A 46 -9.59 11.96 -3.60
C GLU A 46 -10.67 11.00 -4.13
N ARG A 47 -10.66 9.72 -3.72
CA ARG A 47 -11.57 8.67 -4.19
C ARG A 47 -11.59 8.50 -5.72
N ARG A 48 -10.49 8.82 -6.41
CA ARG A 48 -10.26 8.55 -7.83
C ARG A 48 -9.79 7.12 -8.09
N ALA A 49 -9.27 6.44 -7.06
CA ALA A 49 -8.98 5.01 -7.10
C ALA A 49 -10.20 4.18 -6.64
N PRO A 50 -10.40 2.96 -7.18
CA PRO A 50 -11.44 2.06 -6.68
C PRO A 50 -11.09 1.56 -5.27
N TRP A 51 -12.01 1.75 -4.33
CA TRP A 51 -11.89 1.28 -2.95
C TRP A 51 -12.40 -0.15 -2.85
N ARG A 52 -11.48 -1.11 -3.01
CA ARG A 52 -11.80 -2.53 -2.83
C ARG A 52 -11.64 -2.88 -1.36
N ALA A 53 -12.70 -3.34 -0.73
CA ALA A 53 -12.66 -3.77 0.67
C ALA A 53 -11.74 -4.98 0.82
N ILE A 54 -10.99 -5.02 1.94
CA ILE A 54 -10.30 -6.23 2.37
C ILE A 54 -11.38 -7.29 2.69
N PRO A 55 -11.26 -8.54 2.21
CA PRO A 55 -12.23 -9.59 2.51
C PRO A 55 -12.42 -9.77 4.02
N ALA A 56 -13.66 -10.01 4.45
CA ALA A 56 -14.01 -10.15 5.86
C ALA A 56 -13.26 -11.29 6.57
N ALA A 57 -12.80 -12.30 5.84
CA ALA A 57 -11.99 -13.41 6.36
C ALA A 57 -10.69 -12.95 7.05
N PHE A 58 -10.19 -11.76 6.71
CA PHE A 58 -8.97 -11.20 7.33
C PHE A 58 -9.25 -10.47 8.65
N GLU A 59 -10.51 -10.37 9.10
CA GLU A 59 -10.93 -9.69 10.33
C GLU A 59 -10.40 -8.24 10.49
N VAL A 60 -10.01 -7.62 9.38
CA VAL A 60 -9.46 -6.25 9.33
C VAL A 60 -10.34 -5.39 8.44
N GLU A 61 -10.86 -4.32 9.02
CA GLU A 61 -11.54 -3.26 8.26
C GLU A 61 -10.52 -2.41 7.50
N GLY A 62 -10.69 -2.33 6.19
CA GLY A 62 -9.86 -1.51 5.35
C GLY A 62 -10.08 -1.77 3.87
N PHE A 63 -9.24 -1.13 3.08
CA PHE A 63 -9.29 -1.18 1.64
C PHE A 63 -7.89 -1.41 1.09
N PHE A 64 -7.84 -1.94 -0.13
CA PHE A 64 -6.58 -2.14 -0.82
C PHE A 64 -6.66 -1.83 -2.31
N THR A 65 -5.51 -1.54 -2.89
CA THR A 65 -5.35 -1.37 -4.35
C THR A 65 -3.97 -1.81 -4.76
N ARG A 66 -3.80 -2.13 -6.05
CA ARG A 66 -2.51 -2.48 -6.61
C ARG A 66 -1.92 -1.29 -7.38
N HIS A 67 -0.69 -0.94 -7.05
CA HIS A 67 0.15 -0.03 -7.82
C HIS A 67 1.37 -0.80 -8.32
N GLU A 68 1.37 -1.14 -9.61
CA GLU A 68 2.40 -1.97 -10.24
C GLU A 68 2.62 -3.29 -9.46
N ARG A 69 3.77 -3.43 -8.78
CA ARG A 69 4.16 -4.60 -7.99
C ARG A 69 3.86 -4.49 -6.50
N HIS A 70 3.23 -3.41 -6.03
CA HIS A 70 2.89 -3.25 -4.62
C HIS A 70 1.38 -3.14 -4.40
N TYR A 71 0.92 -3.73 -3.31
CA TYR A 71 -0.42 -3.59 -2.76
C TYR A 71 -0.41 -2.54 -1.65
N ILE A 72 -1.21 -1.50 -1.81
CA ILE A 72 -1.36 -0.41 -0.85
C ILE A 72 -2.60 -0.69 -0.02
N TYR A 73 -2.48 -0.61 1.30
CA TYR A 73 -3.57 -0.81 2.25
C TYR A 73 -3.84 0.47 3.02
N TRP A 74 -5.12 0.78 3.21
CA TRP A 74 -5.54 1.94 3.97
C TRP A 74 -6.85 1.69 4.72
N ARG A 75 -7.13 2.58 5.66
CA ARG A 75 -8.42 2.69 6.35
C ARG A 75 -8.87 4.14 6.38
N VAL A 76 -10.15 4.37 6.63
CA VAL A 76 -10.67 5.71 6.95
C VAL A 76 -10.42 5.97 8.43
N LEU A 77 -9.87 7.13 8.75
CA LEU A 77 -9.64 7.60 10.11
C LEU A 77 -10.92 8.24 10.68
N SER A 78 -10.95 8.48 11.99
CA SER A 78 -12.13 9.04 12.68
C SER A 78 -12.51 10.45 12.20
N ASP A 79 -11.56 11.20 11.65
CA ASP A 79 -11.77 12.52 11.05
C ASP A 79 -12.10 12.48 9.55
N GLY A 80 -12.25 11.28 8.98
CA GLY A 80 -12.56 11.07 7.57
C GLY A 80 -11.34 11.03 6.64
N ASP A 81 -10.13 11.29 7.15
CA ASP A 81 -8.90 11.20 6.35
C ASP A 81 -8.53 9.74 6.05
N VAL A 82 -7.73 9.56 5.00
CA VAL A 82 -7.18 8.25 4.65
C VAL A 82 -5.90 7.97 5.46
N GLY A 83 -5.89 6.88 6.22
CA GLY A 83 -4.68 6.37 6.86
C GLY A 83 -4.02 5.30 6.02
N ILE A 84 -2.87 5.59 5.40
CA ILE A 84 -2.06 4.60 4.68
C ILE A 84 -1.33 3.72 5.71
N VAL A 85 -1.72 2.45 5.79
CA VAL A 85 -1.26 1.51 6.82
C VAL A 85 0.02 0.80 6.38
N THR A 86 0.10 0.34 5.13
CA THR A 86 1.26 -0.38 4.60
C THR A 86 1.25 -0.49 3.06
N ALA A 87 2.41 -0.81 2.46
CA ALA A 87 2.58 -1.04 1.02
C ALA A 87 3.38 -2.36 0.75
N LEU A 88 2.69 -3.48 0.56
CA LEU A 88 3.31 -4.81 0.44
C LEU A 88 3.72 -5.13 -1.00
N HIS A 89 4.93 -5.66 -1.21
CA HIS A 89 5.28 -6.21 -2.53
C HIS A 89 4.40 -7.43 -2.85
N GLU A 90 4.03 -7.62 -4.11
CA GLU A 90 3.09 -8.65 -4.57
C GLU A 90 3.49 -10.06 -4.16
N ARG A 91 4.81 -10.33 -4.09
CA ARG A 91 5.35 -11.62 -3.63
C ARG A 91 5.11 -11.88 -2.15
N MET A 92 5.10 -10.86 -1.30
CA MET A 92 4.75 -11.01 0.12
C MET A 92 3.25 -11.24 0.26
N HIS A 93 2.45 -10.47 -0.48
CA HIS A 93 1.00 -10.64 -0.48
C HIS A 93 0.56 -12.03 -0.98
N GLN A 94 1.24 -12.59 -1.99
CA GLN A 94 0.94 -13.94 -2.48
C GLN A 94 1.30 -15.04 -1.47
N ILE A 95 2.43 -14.92 -0.76
CA ILE A 95 2.85 -15.92 0.23
C ILE A 95 1.89 -15.96 1.42
N ASP A 96 1.40 -14.81 1.88
CA ASP A 96 0.41 -14.75 2.96
C ASP A 96 -0.90 -15.46 2.54
N ARG A 97 -1.38 -15.22 1.31
CA ARG A 97 -2.57 -15.93 0.78
C ARG A 97 -2.36 -17.42 0.55
N PHE A 98 -1.15 -17.83 0.15
CA PHE A 98 -0.84 -19.24 -0.07
C PHE A 98 -0.76 -20.04 1.24
N ARG A 99 -0.34 -19.42 2.35
CA ARG A 99 -0.32 -20.06 3.67
C ARG A 99 -1.72 -20.31 4.21
N GLU A 100 -2.66 -19.38 4.01
CA GLU A 100 -4.07 -19.61 4.35
C GLU A 100 -4.69 -20.76 3.53
N ASP A 101 -4.42 -20.83 2.23
CA ASP A 101 -4.97 -21.89 1.36
C ASP A 101 -4.41 -23.30 1.66
N THR A 102 -3.29 -23.41 2.40
CA THR A 102 -2.64 -24.70 2.71
C THR A 102 -3.01 -25.24 4.10
N GLU A 103 -3.75 -24.48 4.91
CA GLU A 103 -4.36 -24.94 6.16
C GLU A 103 -5.81 -25.38 5.91
N VAL A 104 -5.99 -26.43 5.10
CA VAL A 104 -7.27 -27.14 4.89
C VAL A 104 -7.07 -28.63 5.12
#